data_AF-A0AAE6JE07-F1
#
_entry.id   AF-A0AAE6JE07-F1
#
_cell.length_a   1.000
_cell.length_b   1.000
_cell.length_c   1.000
_cell.angle_alpha   90.00
_cell.angle_beta   90.00
_cell.angle_gamma   90.00
#
_symmetry.space_group_name_H-M   'P 1'
#
loop_
_entity.id
_entity.type
_entity.pdbx_description
1 polymer ?
#
loop_
_entity_poly.entity_id
_entity_poly.type
_entity_poly.pdbx_seq_one_letter_code
_entity_poly.pdbx_strand_id
1 'polypeptide(L)'
;MLQLISKLQHNTYEKGEYSEQQPRSLDDTIQLIKDFPWDTERALTDIQLTGPSVVIQDNNLNYLKLGLYFNSKFCVYYLDNGNHLYEYHASTIDKACNLVKDFFEQTLNLSSFEKHFFNIGNQPHFITTDFIYRVNPVRIFVLAAFFSIYLLFAISVFCASILHIGGGSYPIALLLLILGLGIFIGSVASVAVKGRNQYLRISRGNHIFCYGVDEKHIKEYNKADVAELAHRTAMSDRNMGNVQIRFKNGEFIQPKMLIHDMDLIQKFPENLGIKIIYPPNSLFKRSQSA
;
A
#
# COMPACT_ATOMS: atom_id res chain seq x y z
N MET A 1 23.62 -14.23 -24.67
CA MET A 1 22.15 -14.44 -24.71
C MET A 1 21.53 -13.38 -23.82
N LEU A 2 20.55 -12.62 -24.33
CA LEU A 2 19.88 -11.60 -23.53
C LEU A 2 19.10 -12.26 -22.39
N GLN A 3 19.22 -11.72 -21.18
CA GLN A 3 18.42 -12.12 -20.03
C GLN A 3 17.63 -10.93 -19.53
N LEU A 4 16.35 -11.13 -19.28
CA LEU A 4 15.44 -10.12 -18.75
C LEU A 4 14.89 -10.57 -17.40
N ILE A 5 14.48 -9.62 -16.55
CA ILE A 5 13.93 -9.96 -15.23
C ILE A 5 12.48 -10.39 -15.43
N SER A 6 12.15 -11.63 -15.05
CA SER A 6 10.78 -12.12 -15.02
C SER A 6 10.33 -12.41 -13.59
N LYS A 7 9.03 -12.25 -13.33
CA LYS A 7 8.42 -12.41 -12.01
C LYS A 7 6.93 -12.77 -12.12
N LEU A 8 6.41 -13.42 -11.10
CA LEU A 8 5.05 -13.95 -11.07
C LEU A 8 4.16 -13.17 -10.11
N GLN A 9 2.90 -12.98 -10.47
CA GLN A 9 1.87 -12.46 -9.58
C GLN A 9 0.73 -13.46 -9.54
N HIS A 10 0.28 -13.87 -8.35
CA HIS A 10 -0.86 -14.78 -8.16
C HIS A 10 -2.14 -13.99 -7.81
N ASN A 11 -3.31 -14.63 -7.88
CA ASN A 11 -4.59 -13.99 -7.52
C ASN A 11 -4.66 -13.48 -6.06
N THR A 12 -3.95 -14.15 -5.15
CA THR A 12 -3.89 -13.81 -3.72
C THR A 12 -2.96 -12.65 -3.45
N TYR A 13 -2.18 -12.23 -4.44
CA TYR A 13 -1.20 -11.17 -4.31
C TYR A 13 -1.88 -9.81 -4.46
N GLU A 14 -1.26 -8.80 -3.87
CA GLU A 14 -1.70 -7.41 -4.04
C GLU A 14 -0.86 -6.66 -5.08
N LYS A 15 -1.27 -5.42 -5.35
CA LYS A 15 -0.58 -4.53 -6.29
C LYS A 15 0.89 -4.35 -5.86
N GLY A 16 1.81 -4.71 -6.75
CA GLY A 16 3.25 -4.63 -6.51
C GLY A 16 3.87 -5.86 -5.83
N GLU A 17 3.07 -6.88 -5.49
CA GLU A 17 3.57 -8.13 -4.92
C GLU A 17 3.88 -9.14 -6.03
N TYR A 18 5.12 -9.67 -6.01
CA TYR A 18 5.60 -10.67 -6.96
C TYR A 18 6.47 -11.71 -6.29
N SER A 19 6.45 -12.92 -6.85
CA SER A 19 7.34 -14.03 -6.50
C SER A 19 8.28 -14.35 -7.67
N GLU A 20 9.30 -15.15 -7.36
CA GLU A 20 10.25 -15.69 -8.35
C GLU A 20 10.90 -14.64 -9.28
N GLN A 21 11.20 -13.46 -8.75
CA GLN A 21 11.86 -12.39 -9.49
C GLN A 21 13.33 -12.74 -9.74
N GLN A 22 13.68 -13.04 -10.98
CA GLN A 22 15.06 -13.34 -11.38
C GLN A 22 15.30 -13.10 -12.87
N PRO A 23 16.56 -12.89 -13.29
CA PRO A 23 16.93 -12.89 -14.70
C PRO A 23 16.66 -14.26 -15.33
N ARG A 24 16.00 -14.28 -16.49
CA ARG A 24 15.72 -15.49 -17.28
C ARG A 24 16.02 -15.26 -18.75
N SER A 25 16.39 -16.32 -19.47
CA SER A 25 16.47 -16.31 -20.93
C SER A 25 15.08 -16.25 -21.56
N LEU A 26 15.00 -16.11 -22.88
CA LEU A 26 13.74 -16.19 -23.61
C LEU A 26 13.07 -17.56 -23.37
N ASP A 27 13.80 -18.66 -23.61
CA ASP A 27 13.27 -20.02 -23.49
C ASP A 27 12.77 -20.30 -22.06
N ASP A 28 13.54 -19.91 -21.05
CA ASP A 28 13.14 -20.04 -19.64
C ASP A 28 11.89 -19.22 -19.31
N THR A 29 11.74 -18.03 -19.90
CA THR A 29 10.58 -17.17 -19.68
C THR A 29 9.34 -17.72 -20.38
N ILE A 30 9.48 -18.29 -21.58
CA ILE A 30 8.38 -18.97 -22.27
C ILE A 30 7.95 -20.23 -21.50
N GLN A 31 8.91 -20.98 -20.96
CA GLN A 31 8.62 -22.13 -20.12
C GLN A 31 7.90 -21.71 -18.83
N LEU A 32 8.37 -20.66 -18.15
CA LEU A 32 7.70 -20.05 -16.99
C LEU A 32 6.24 -19.67 -17.31
N ILE A 33 5.99 -19.08 -18.47
CA ILE A 33 4.63 -18.73 -18.91
C ILE A 33 3.77 -19.98 -19.12
N LYS A 34 4.31 -21.05 -19.70
CA LYS A 34 3.55 -22.29 -19.95
C LYS A 34 3.27 -23.06 -18.67
N ASP A 35 4.19 -23.04 -17.71
CA ASP A 35 4.08 -23.74 -16.43
C ASP A 35 3.24 -22.96 -15.40
N PHE A 36 3.01 -21.67 -15.63
CA PHE A 36 2.15 -20.87 -14.75
C PHE A 36 0.72 -21.45 -14.72
N PRO A 37 0.10 -21.63 -13.53
CA PRO A 37 -1.16 -22.36 -13.38
C PRO A 37 -2.39 -21.55 -13.80
N TRP A 38 -2.44 -21.12 -15.06
CA TRP A 38 -3.47 -20.24 -15.61
C TRP A 38 -4.90 -20.69 -15.33
N ASP A 39 -5.17 -22.00 -15.41
CA ASP A 39 -6.53 -22.54 -15.24
C ASP A 39 -7.00 -22.47 -13.79
N THR A 40 -6.13 -22.77 -12.82
CA THR A 40 -6.42 -22.64 -11.38
C THR A 40 -6.62 -21.18 -10.99
N GLU A 41 -5.79 -20.29 -11.53
CA GLU A 41 -5.85 -18.85 -11.26
C GLU A 41 -7.10 -18.20 -11.87
N ARG A 42 -7.56 -18.68 -13.03
CA ARG A 42 -8.74 -18.14 -13.75
C ARG A 42 -10.04 -18.25 -12.98
N ALA A 43 -10.23 -19.33 -12.22
CA ALA A 43 -11.48 -19.57 -11.48
C ALA A 43 -11.73 -18.55 -10.36
N LEU A 44 -10.71 -17.80 -9.96
CA LEU A 44 -10.71 -16.97 -8.74
C LEU A 44 -10.41 -15.50 -9.03
N THR A 45 -10.41 -15.08 -10.29
CA THR A 45 -9.84 -13.80 -10.72
C THR A 45 -10.86 -12.92 -11.43
N ASP A 46 -10.97 -11.68 -10.96
CA ASP A 46 -11.52 -10.58 -11.73
C ASP A 46 -10.46 -10.05 -12.71
N ILE A 47 -10.85 -9.79 -13.95
CA ILE A 47 -9.94 -9.28 -14.99
C ILE A 47 -9.58 -7.83 -14.66
N GLN A 48 -8.36 -7.64 -14.16
CA GLN A 48 -7.81 -6.36 -13.71
C GLN A 48 -6.30 -6.31 -13.99
N LEU A 49 -5.73 -5.10 -14.03
CA LEU A 49 -4.27 -4.94 -14.12
C LEU A 49 -3.54 -5.60 -12.95
N THR A 50 -4.14 -5.68 -11.76
CA THR A 50 -3.62 -6.49 -10.65
C THR A 50 -4.32 -7.83 -10.67
N GLY A 51 -3.63 -8.86 -11.15
CA GLY A 51 -4.16 -10.21 -11.19
C GLY A 51 -3.06 -11.22 -11.54
N PRO A 52 -3.43 -12.51 -11.66
CA PRO A 52 -2.53 -13.57 -12.06
C PRO A 52 -1.81 -13.23 -13.35
N SER A 53 -0.49 -13.17 -13.29
CA SER A 53 0.30 -12.71 -14.42
C SER A 53 1.77 -13.06 -14.33
N VAL A 54 2.42 -13.07 -15.49
CA VAL A 54 3.86 -13.08 -15.64
C VAL A 54 4.29 -11.70 -16.11
N VAL A 55 5.18 -11.05 -15.37
CA VAL A 55 5.75 -9.74 -15.73
C VAL A 55 7.20 -9.93 -16.12
N ILE A 56 7.61 -9.27 -17.20
CA ILE A 56 8.96 -9.26 -17.75
C ILE A 56 9.41 -7.80 -17.81
N GLN A 57 10.62 -7.52 -17.37
CA GLN A 57 11.21 -6.19 -17.34
C GLN A 57 12.50 -6.18 -18.16
N ASP A 58 12.61 -5.21 -19.06
CA ASP A 58 13.84 -4.97 -19.82
C ASP A 58 14.84 -4.06 -19.08
N ASN A 59 16.00 -3.82 -19.69
CA ASN A 59 17.05 -2.98 -19.13
C ASN A 59 16.70 -1.47 -19.14
N ASN A 60 15.70 -1.07 -19.92
CA ASN A 60 15.25 0.31 -20.07
C ASN A 60 14.08 0.65 -19.15
N LEU A 61 13.73 -0.25 -18.22
CA LEU A 61 12.57 -0.14 -17.33
C LEU A 61 11.23 -0.10 -18.08
N ASN A 62 11.16 -0.75 -19.24
CA ASN A 62 9.91 -1.12 -19.87
C ASN A 62 9.46 -2.49 -19.34
N TYR A 63 8.15 -2.70 -19.33
CA TYR A 63 7.55 -3.92 -18.80
C TYR A 63 6.60 -4.53 -19.82
N LEU A 64 6.66 -5.85 -19.95
CA LEU A 64 5.64 -6.65 -20.61
C LEU A 64 4.96 -7.51 -19.56
N LYS A 65 3.64 -7.43 -19.45
CA LYS A 65 2.85 -8.18 -18.48
C LYS A 65 1.81 -9.01 -19.20
N LEU A 66 1.91 -10.31 -19.06
CA LEU A 66 0.93 -11.27 -19.55
C LEU A 66 -0.04 -11.63 -18.42
N GLY A 67 -1.32 -11.35 -18.58
CA GLY A 67 -2.37 -11.71 -17.64
C GLY A 67 -3.54 -12.43 -18.30
N LEU A 68 -4.47 -12.90 -17.48
CA LEU A 68 -5.71 -13.54 -17.94
C LEU A 68 -6.71 -12.53 -18.51
N TYR A 69 -7.48 -12.96 -19.51
CA TYR A 69 -8.60 -12.20 -20.07
C TYR A 69 -9.84 -13.10 -20.28
N PHE A 70 -10.97 -12.50 -20.67
CA PHE A 70 -12.25 -13.21 -20.82
C PHE A 70 -12.17 -14.32 -21.88
N ASN A 71 -12.97 -15.37 -21.70
CA ASN A 71 -13.12 -16.49 -22.63
C ASN A 71 -11.81 -17.23 -22.96
N SER A 72 -11.02 -17.54 -21.93
CA SER A 72 -9.74 -18.25 -22.04
C SER A 72 -8.71 -17.55 -22.94
N LYS A 73 -8.85 -16.23 -23.10
CA LYS A 73 -7.88 -15.38 -23.79
C LYS A 73 -6.89 -14.81 -22.78
N PHE A 74 -5.88 -14.15 -23.32
CA PHE A 74 -4.85 -13.48 -22.55
C PHE A 74 -4.82 -12.00 -22.89
N CYS A 75 -4.41 -11.20 -21.92
CA CYS A 75 -4.15 -9.79 -22.13
C CYS A 75 -2.65 -9.52 -21.93
N VAL A 76 -2.04 -8.85 -22.90
CA VAL A 76 -0.64 -8.44 -22.86
C VAL A 76 -0.60 -6.94 -22.68
N TYR A 77 -0.09 -6.50 -21.55
CA TYR A 77 0.14 -5.10 -21.27
C TYR A 77 1.61 -4.76 -21.53
N TYR A 78 1.86 -3.67 -22.22
CA TYR A 78 3.17 -3.06 -22.33
C TYR A 78 3.16 -1.71 -21.61
N LEU A 79 4.08 -1.52 -20.68
CA LEU A 79 4.29 -0.26 -19.96
C LEU A 79 5.68 0.27 -20.31
N ASP A 80 5.74 1.42 -20.97
CA ASP A 80 7.02 2.07 -21.23
C ASP A 80 7.57 2.83 -20.02
N ASN A 81 8.84 3.24 -20.09
CA ASN A 81 9.49 4.05 -19.06
C ASN A 81 8.83 5.43 -18.83
N GLY A 82 8.06 5.91 -19.81
CA GLY A 82 7.24 7.13 -19.75
C GLY A 82 5.89 6.92 -19.06
N ASN A 83 5.64 5.71 -18.53
CA ASN A 83 4.41 5.31 -17.86
C ASN A 83 3.18 5.32 -18.79
N HIS A 84 3.38 5.17 -20.11
CA HIS A 84 2.32 4.93 -21.07
C HIS A 84 1.96 3.44 -21.10
N LEU A 85 0.67 3.16 -20.91
CA LEU A 85 0.15 1.80 -20.93
C LEU A 85 -0.45 1.47 -22.30
N TYR A 86 -0.09 0.30 -22.81
CA TYR A 86 -0.55 -0.28 -24.06
C TYR A 86 -1.12 -1.66 -23.79
N GLU A 87 -2.21 -2.03 -24.45
CA GLU A 87 -2.92 -3.28 -24.22
C GLU A 87 -3.15 -4.05 -25.52
N TYR A 88 -2.96 -5.37 -25.49
CA TYR A 88 -3.24 -6.26 -26.60
C TYR A 88 -3.93 -7.54 -26.14
N HIS A 89 -5.01 -7.95 -26.82
CA HIS A 89 -5.76 -9.16 -26.49
C HIS A 89 -5.29 -10.34 -27.34
N ALA A 90 -4.49 -11.22 -26.75
CA ALA A 90 -4.02 -12.43 -27.39
C ALA A 90 -5.06 -13.56 -27.28
N SER A 91 -5.46 -14.15 -28.40
CA SER A 91 -6.48 -15.22 -28.41
C SER A 91 -6.00 -16.54 -27.84
N THR A 92 -4.68 -16.77 -27.79
CA THR A 92 -4.05 -18.02 -27.33
C THR A 92 -2.75 -17.68 -26.60
N ILE A 93 -2.28 -18.61 -25.76
CA ILE A 93 -1.00 -18.46 -25.06
C ILE A 93 0.17 -18.38 -26.03
N ASP A 94 0.14 -19.12 -27.15
CA ASP A 94 1.21 -19.09 -28.16
C ASP A 94 1.35 -17.71 -28.81
N LYS A 95 0.24 -17.00 -29.06
CA LYS A 95 0.29 -15.62 -29.56
C LYS A 95 0.91 -14.67 -28.54
N ALA A 96 0.58 -14.83 -27.26
CA ALA A 96 1.21 -14.05 -26.20
C ALA A 96 2.71 -14.34 -26.09
N CYS A 97 3.12 -15.61 -26.19
CA CYS A 97 4.51 -16.05 -26.22
C CYS A 97 5.28 -15.44 -27.40
N ASN A 98 4.66 -15.29 -28.57
CA ASN A 98 5.29 -14.60 -29.71
C ASN A 98 5.56 -13.12 -29.41
N LEU A 99 4.64 -12.42 -28.73
CA LEU A 99 4.86 -11.03 -28.30
C LEU A 99 5.98 -10.92 -27.26
N VAL A 100 6.12 -11.93 -26.38
CA VAL A 100 7.25 -12.02 -25.46
C VAL A 100 8.56 -12.16 -26.22
N LYS A 101 8.59 -13.00 -27.26
CA LYS A 101 9.76 -13.13 -28.13
C LYS A 101 10.10 -11.81 -28.82
N ASP A 102 9.11 -11.12 -29.40
CA ASP A 102 9.31 -9.82 -30.03
C ASP A 102 9.83 -8.77 -29.03
N PHE A 103 9.41 -8.85 -27.77
CA PHE A 103 9.91 -7.98 -26.68
C PHE A 103 11.38 -8.27 -26.33
N PHE A 104 11.77 -9.55 -26.24
CA PHE A 104 13.18 -9.93 -26.05
C PHE A 104 14.07 -9.51 -27.23
N GLU A 105 13.54 -9.58 -28.45
CA GLU A 105 14.25 -9.21 -29.68
C GLU A 105 14.23 -7.70 -29.97
N GLN A 106 13.53 -6.91 -29.15
CA GLN A 106 13.32 -5.46 -29.33
C GLN A 106 12.62 -5.11 -30.67
N THR A 107 11.77 -6.01 -31.16
CA THR A 107 11.01 -5.88 -32.41
C THR A 107 9.50 -5.76 -32.17
N LEU A 108 9.07 -5.61 -30.90
CA LEU A 108 7.67 -5.52 -30.51
C LEU A 108 6.94 -4.36 -31.22
N ASN A 109 5.94 -4.70 -32.03
CA ASN A 109 5.16 -3.71 -32.77
C ASN A 109 3.97 -3.17 -31.95
N LEU A 110 4.14 -1.98 -31.39
CA LEU A 110 3.12 -1.28 -30.58
C LEU A 110 1.93 -0.76 -31.39
N SER A 111 1.97 -0.72 -32.73
CA SER A 111 0.83 -0.24 -33.53
C SER A 111 -0.41 -1.13 -33.43
N SER A 112 -0.20 -2.38 -33.03
CA SER A 112 -1.27 -3.36 -32.79
C SER A 112 -1.89 -3.25 -31.39
N PHE A 113 -1.27 -2.49 -30.48
CA PHE A 113 -1.74 -2.33 -29.12
C PHE A 113 -2.67 -1.12 -29.02
N GLU A 114 -3.72 -1.24 -28.21
CA GLU A 114 -4.55 -0.12 -27.81
C GLU A 114 -3.83 0.71 -26.75
N LYS A 115 -3.58 1.98 -27.03
CA LYS A 115 -2.94 2.90 -26.09
C LYS A 115 -3.97 3.45 -25.11
N HIS A 116 -3.73 3.27 -23.82
CA HIS A 116 -4.53 3.90 -22.77
C HIS A 116 -4.17 5.38 -22.66
N PHE A 117 -5.18 6.25 -22.63
CA PHE A 117 -4.99 7.70 -22.50
C PHE A 117 -4.69 8.14 -21.06
N PHE A 118 -5.19 7.38 -20.07
CA PHE A 118 -5.00 7.70 -18.67
C PHE A 118 -3.78 6.96 -18.11
N ASN A 119 -2.71 7.72 -17.87
CA ASN A 119 -1.43 7.17 -17.43
C ASN A 119 -1.19 7.35 -15.92
N ILE A 120 -2.25 7.41 -15.10
CA ILE A 120 -2.12 7.63 -13.66
C ILE A 120 -2.16 6.30 -12.93
N GLY A 121 -1.11 6.00 -12.17
CA GLY A 121 -1.11 4.85 -11.26
C GLY A 121 -0.85 3.49 -11.91
N ASN A 122 -0.33 3.43 -13.14
CA ASN A 122 -0.02 2.17 -13.83
C ASN A 122 1.20 1.46 -13.21
N GLN A 123 2.28 2.19 -12.97
CA GLN A 123 3.56 1.65 -12.47
C GLN A 123 3.48 0.60 -11.34
N PRO A 124 2.70 0.80 -10.25
CA PRO A 124 2.72 -0.18 -9.17
C PRO A 124 2.00 -1.50 -9.52
N HIS A 125 1.35 -1.61 -10.69
CA HIS A 125 0.88 -2.90 -11.25
C HIS A 125 1.98 -3.70 -11.96
N PHE A 126 3.19 -3.15 -12.08
CA PHE A 126 4.32 -3.77 -12.78
C PHE A 126 5.58 -3.80 -11.91
N ILE A 127 5.76 -2.84 -11.00
CA ILE A 127 6.97 -2.68 -10.18
C ILE A 127 6.80 -3.39 -8.84
N THR A 128 7.84 -4.10 -8.43
CA THR A 128 7.86 -4.80 -7.13
C THR A 128 7.92 -3.79 -6.00
N THR A 129 7.04 -3.95 -5.01
CA THR A 129 6.98 -3.13 -3.80
C THR A 129 7.50 -3.94 -2.62
N ASP A 130 8.17 -3.29 -1.66
CA ASP A 130 8.77 -3.96 -0.49
C ASP A 130 7.77 -4.21 0.65
N PHE A 131 6.59 -3.59 0.59
CA PHE A 131 5.54 -3.60 1.60
C PHE A 131 6.05 -3.24 3.00
N ILE A 132 7.02 -2.32 3.05
CA ILE A 132 7.58 -1.81 4.29
C ILE A 132 6.80 -0.57 4.72
N TYR A 133 6.20 -0.68 5.90
CA TYR A 133 5.46 0.38 6.54
C TYR A 133 6.28 0.96 7.69
N ARG A 134 6.58 2.26 7.59
CA ARG A 134 7.30 3.05 8.59
C ARG A 134 6.59 4.39 8.78
N VAL A 135 6.63 4.93 9.99
CA VAL A 135 6.14 6.29 10.22
C VAL A 135 7.06 7.25 9.47
N ASN A 136 6.50 8.05 8.56
CA ASN A 136 7.23 9.12 7.89
C ASN A 136 7.08 10.42 8.68
N PRO A 137 8.09 10.83 9.48
CA PRO A 137 8.01 12.04 10.29
C PRO A 137 7.87 13.30 9.44
N VAL A 138 8.41 13.30 8.21
CA VAL A 138 8.34 14.46 7.30
C VAL A 138 6.88 14.82 7.00
N ARG A 139 6.02 13.83 6.75
CA ARG A 139 4.59 14.07 6.49
C ARG A 139 3.91 14.78 7.68
N ILE A 140 4.30 14.41 8.89
CA ILE A 140 3.77 15.00 10.12
C ILE A 140 4.28 16.43 10.30
N PHE A 141 5.58 16.68 10.04
CA PHE A 141 6.15 18.02 10.09
C PHE A 141 5.58 18.95 9.02
N VAL A 142 5.36 18.47 7.79
CA VAL A 142 4.72 19.25 6.72
C VAL A 142 3.30 19.64 7.12
N LEU A 143 2.52 18.72 7.69
CA LEU A 143 1.18 19.01 8.18
C LEU A 143 1.21 20.05 9.32
N ALA A 144 2.12 19.89 10.28
CA ALA A 144 2.30 20.84 11.37
C ALA A 144 2.72 22.23 10.85
N ALA A 145 3.62 22.29 9.86
CA ALA A 145 4.06 23.54 9.24
C ALA A 145 2.91 24.22 8.49
N PHE A 146 2.11 23.46 7.74
CA PHE A 146 0.93 23.95 7.04
C PHE A 146 -0.05 24.60 8.03
N PHE A 147 -0.47 23.90 9.08
CA PHE A 147 -1.34 24.47 10.13
C PHE A 147 -0.72 25.69 10.82
N SER A 148 0.60 25.67 11.03
CA SER A 148 1.31 26.81 11.63
C SER A 148 1.21 28.06 10.75
N ILE A 149 1.27 27.94 9.42
CA ILE A 149 1.11 29.08 8.49
C ILE A 149 -0.29 29.70 8.59
N TYR A 150 -1.36 28.90 8.53
CA TYR A 150 -2.72 29.41 8.66
C TYR A 150 -2.96 30.07 10.00
N LEU A 151 -2.38 29.51 11.06
CA LEU A 151 -2.52 30.09 12.38
C LEU A 151 -1.72 31.39 12.52
N LEU A 152 -0.49 31.47 11.99
CA LEU A 152 0.29 32.73 11.95
C LEU A 152 -0.46 33.82 11.17
N PHE A 153 -1.15 33.45 10.09
CA PHE A 153 -2.04 34.35 9.37
C PHE A 153 -3.24 34.80 10.23
N ALA A 154 -3.88 33.88 10.95
CA ALA A 154 -4.98 34.24 11.87
C ALA A 154 -4.50 35.18 12.99
N ILE A 155 -3.30 34.94 13.53
CA ILE A 155 -2.65 35.81 14.53
C ILE A 155 -2.39 37.19 13.93
N SER A 156 -1.85 37.27 12.71
CA SER A 156 -1.53 38.57 12.09
C SER A 156 -2.78 39.40 11.83
N VAL A 157 -3.87 38.78 11.33
CA VAL A 157 -5.18 39.42 11.16
C VAL A 157 -5.75 39.89 12.50
N PHE A 158 -5.65 39.07 13.54
CA PHE A 158 -6.10 39.41 14.89
C PHE A 158 -5.29 40.56 15.50
N CYS A 159 -3.98 40.58 15.32
CA CYS A 159 -3.13 41.69 15.76
C CYS A 159 -3.44 42.99 15.00
N ALA A 160 -3.64 42.92 13.69
CA ALA A 160 -3.97 44.08 12.86
C ALA A 160 -5.33 44.69 13.23
N SER A 161 -6.34 43.84 13.54
CA SER A 161 -7.67 44.32 13.95
C SER A 161 -7.64 45.00 15.32
N ILE A 162 -6.83 44.51 16.26
CA ILE A 162 -6.64 45.15 17.56
C ILE A 162 -5.96 46.52 17.42
N LEU A 163 -4.92 46.63 16.59
CA LEU A 163 -4.20 47.89 16.40
C LEU A 163 -5.07 49.01 15.79
N HIS A 164 -6.10 48.65 15.03
CA HIS A 164 -7.05 49.62 14.45
C HIS A 164 -8.11 50.13 15.43
N ILE A 165 -8.41 49.39 16.50
CA ILE A 165 -9.44 49.74 17.48
C ILE A 165 -8.70 50.26 18.72
N GLY A 166 -8.43 51.56 18.75
CA GLY A 166 -7.56 52.24 19.72
C GLY A 166 -8.00 52.23 21.20
N GLY A 167 -8.23 51.07 21.80
CA GLY A 167 -8.52 50.95 23.22
C GLY A 167 -8.60 49.50 23.72
N GLY A 168 -7.71 49.16 24.66
CA GLY A 168 -7.87 48.02 25.55
C GLY A 168 -6.77 46.96 25.48
N SER A 169 -6.25 46.58 26.65
CA SER A 169 -5.22 45.57 26.87
C SER A 169 -5.76 44.16 26.63
N TYR A 170 -5.30 43.49 25.56
CA TYR A 170 -5.59 42.08 25.27
C TYR A 170 -4.37 41.13 25.26
N PRO A 171 -3.32 41.31 26.09
CA PRO A 171 -2.11 40.47 26.04
C PRO A 171 -2.39 38.99 26.38
N ILE A 172 -3.48 38.71 27.10
CA ILE A 172 -3.84 37.36 27.57
C ILE A 172 -4.32 36.47 26.41
N ALA A 173 -5.13 36.99 25.48
CA ALA A 173 -5.66 36.19 24.38
C ALA A 173 -4.56 35.71 23.42
N LEU A 174 -3.61 36.60 23.09
CA LEU A 174 -2.45 36.26 22.27
C LEU A 174 -1.56 35.22 22.96
N LEU A 175 -1.33 35.37 24.26
CA LEU A 175 -0.54 34.42 25.05
C LEU A 175 -1.20 33.04 25.10
N LEU A 176 -2.53 32.96 25.30
CA LEU A 176 -3.27 31.70 25.27
C LEU A 176 -3.20 31.01 23.90
N LEU A 177 -3.23 31.78 22.80
CA LEU A 177 -3.14 31.24 21.46
C LEU A 177 -1.74 30.68 21.17
N ILE A 178 -0.68 31.40 21.56
CA ILE A 178 0.71 30.91 21.48
C ILE A 178 0.89 29.64 22.32
N LEU A 179 0.34 29.62 23.55
CA LEU A 179 0.40 28.45 24.43
C LEU A 179 -0.34 27.25 23.81
N GLY A 180 -1.54 27.47 23.27
CA GLY A 180 -2.32 26.45 22.57
C GLY A 180 -1.58 25.88 21.36
N LEU A 181 -0.86 26.72 20.61
CA LEU A 181 -0.01 26.29 19.50
C LEU A 181 1.15 25.43 19.97
N GLY A 182 1.84 25.84 21.03
CA GLY A 182 2.94 25.07 21.61
C GLY A 182 2.48 23.68 22.06
N ILE A 183 1.31 23.59 22.68
CA ILE A 183 0.69 22.31 23.08
C ILE A 183 0.30 21.49 21.87
N PHE A 184 -0.31 22.09 20.85
CA PHE A 184 -0.70 21.40 19.62
C PHE A 184 0.51 20.82 18.89
N ILE A 185 1.54 21.64 18.60
CA ILE A 185 2.78 21.19 17.96
C ILE A 185 3.47 20.13 18.81
N GLY A 186 3.55 20.34 20.13
CA GLY A 186 4.14 19.37 21.06
C GLY A 186 3.41 18.03 21.05
N SER A 187 2.08 18.04 20.99
CA SER A 187 1.27 16.82 20.90
C SER A 187 1.51 16.06 19.58
N VAL A 188 1.52 16.78 18.45
CA VAL A 188 1.77 16.20 17.13
C VAL A 188 3.18 15.62 17.05
N ALA A 189 4.18 16.35 17.56
CA ALA A 189 5.57 15.88 17.63
C ALA A 189 5.72 14.66 18.55
N SER A 190 5.03 14.63 19.69
CA SER A 190 5.03 13.48 20.61
C SER A 190 4.47 12.23 19.94
N VAL A 191 3.37 12.36 19.19
CA VAL A 191 2.78 11.27 18.41
C VAL A 191 3.77 10.78 17.33
N ALA A 192 4.40 11.70 16.60
CA ALA A 192 5.41 11.36 15.59
C ALA A 192 6.59 10.59 16.19
N VAL A 193 7.10 11.02 17.35
CA VAL A 193 8.26 10.41 18.01
C VAL A 193 7.93 9.02 18.56
N LYS A 194 6.73 8.81 19.12
CA LYS A 194 6.33 7.51 19.70
C LYS A 194 6.20 6.40 18.66
N GLY A 195 5.90 6.73 17.41
CA GLY A 195 5.76 5.74 16.32
C GLY A 195 7.01 5.57 15.43
N ARG A 196 7.98 6.50 15.48
CA ARG A 196 9.05 6.61 14.47
C ARG A 196 9.91 5.36 14.29
N ASN A 197 10.07 4.58 15.36
CA ASN A 197 10.94 3.40 15.35
C ASN A 197 10.17 2.13 14.96
N GLN A 198 8.84 2.16 14.93
CA GLN A 198 8.08 0.96 14.62
C GLN A 198 8.30 0.54 13.16
N TYR A 199 8.33 -0.77 12.95
CA TYR A 199 8.55 -1.39 11.66
C TYR A 199 7.51 -2.47 11.42
N LEU A 200 6.90 -2.46 10.23
CA LEU A 200 6.01 -3.52 9.78
C LEU A 200 6.33 -3.84 8.33
N ARG A 201 6.58 -5.12 8.02
CA ARG A 201 6.67 -5.61 6.66
C ARG A 201 5.62 -6.70 6.47
N ILE A 202 4.61 -6.42 5.68
CA ILE A 202 3.48 -7.34 5.47
C ILE A 202 2.88 -7.13 4.07
N SER A 203 2.84 -8.19 3.28
CA SER A 203 2.09 -8.24 2.02
C SER A 203 0.88 -9.17 2.16
N ARG A 204 -0.02 -9.23 1.18
CA ARG A 204 -1.21 -10.11 1.23
C ARG A 204 -0.87 -11.58 0.99
N GLY A 205 -0.08 -11.87 -0.04
CA GLY A 205 0.26 -13.23 -0.47
C GLY A 205 1.27 -13.95 0.42
N ASN A 206 2.17 -13.23 1.09
CA ASN A 206 3.18 -13.85 1.95
C ASN A 206 2.59 -14.35 3.29
N HIS A 207 2.90 -15.58 3.68
CA HIS A 207 2.49 -16.16 4.96
C HIS A 207 3.29 -15.60 6.15
N ILE A 208 4.51 -15.13 5.92
CA ILE A 208 5.39 -14.57 6.96
C ILE A 208 5.34 -13.05 6.87
N PHE A 209 5.25 -12.40 8.03
CA PHE A 209 5.35 -10.95 8.14
C PHE A 209 6.24 -10.57 9.33
N CYS A 210 6.79 -9.36 9.31
CA CYS A 210 7.71 -8.89 10.32
C CYS A 210 7.12 -7.71 11.07
N TYR A 211 7.25 -7.68 12.39
CA TYR A 211 6.90 -6.52 13.20
C TYR A 211 7.96 -6.26 14.26
N GLY A 212 8.34 -4.99 14.40
CA GLY A 212 9.23 -4.52 15.44
C GLY A 212 8.70 -3.25 16.09
N VAL A 213 8.80 -3.18 17.43
CA VAL A 213 8.53 -1.95 18.19
C VAL A 213 9.63 -0.93 17.93
N ASP A 214 10.83 -1.41 17.62
CA ASP A 214 11.97 -0.64 17.15
C ASP A 214 12.73 -1.41 16.06
N GLU A 215 13.72 -0.75 15.43
CA GLU A 215 14.54 -1.34 14.36
C GLU A 215 15.46 -2.49 14.83
N LYS A 216 15.68 -2.65 16.14
CA LYS A 216 16.56 -3.68 16.70
C LYS A 216 15.81 -4.94 17.10
N HIS A 217 14.53 -4.81 17.46
CA HIS A 217 13.68 -5.90 17.91
C HIS A 217 12.60 -6.23 16.88
N ILE A 218 13.05 -6.63 15.68
CA ILE A 218 12.16 -7.09 14.61
C ILE A 218 11.97 -8.60 14.78
N LYS A 219 10.71 -9.02 14.95
CA LYS A 219 10.33 -10.44 15.05
C LYS A 219 9.50 -10.85 13.84
N GLU A 220 9.70 -12.07 13.39
CA GLU A 220 8.91 -12.71 12.33
C GLU A 220 7.71 -13.43 12.93
N TYR A 221 6.59 -13.36 12.22
CA TYR A 221 5.32 -13.95 12.60
C TYR A 221 4.72 -14.67 11.39
N ASN A 222 4.07 -15.80 11.64
CA ASN A 222 3.29 -16.49 10.62
C ASN A 222 1.82 -16.08 10.73
N LYS A 223 1.18 -15.73 9.61
CA LYS A 223 -0.25 -15.41 9.56
C LYS A 223 -1.14 -16.57 10.03
N ALA A 224 -0.69 -17.82 9.85
CA ALA A 224 -1.41 -18.99 10.33
C ALA A 224 -1.46 -19.08 11.87
N ASP A 225 -0.57 -18.39 12.58
CA ASP A 225 -0.54 -18.34 14.05
C ASP A 225 -1.45 -17.24 14.62
N VAL A 226 -2.05 -16.41 13.76
CA VAL A 226 -3.01 -15.39 14.17
C VAL A 226 -4.34 -16.06 14.52
N ALA A 227 -4.86 -15.74 15.70
CA ALA A 227 -6.16 -16.22 16.16
C ALA A 227 -7.28 -15.24 15.79
N GLU A 228 -7.05 -13.95 16.02
CA GLU A 228 -8.05 -12.91 15.79
C GLU A 228 -7.43 -11.53 15.51
N LEU A 229 -8.16 -10.72 14.77
CA LEU A 229 -7.90 -9.30 14.56
C LEU A 229 -8.95 -8.50 15.32
N ALA A 230 -8.56 -7.87 16.42
CA ALA A 230 -9.45 -7.02 17.19
C ALA A 230 -9.36 -5.57 16.69
N HIS A 231 -10.40 -5.10 16.00
CA HIS A 231 -10.48 -3.77 15.43
C HIS A 231 -11.30 -2.85 16.32
N ARG A 232 -10.62 -1.96 17.06
CA ARG A 232 -11.27 -0.95 17.90
C ARG A 232 -11.54 0.31 17.09
N THR A 233 -12.78 0.49 16.64
CA THR A 233 -13.27 1.76 16.07
C THR A 233 -13.60 2.75 17.19
N ALA A 234 -12.59 3.44 17.72
CA ALA A 234 -12.84 4.57 18.62
C ALA A 234 -13.40 5.76 17.81
N MET A 235 -14.54 6.31 18.23
CA MET A 235 -15.16 7.49 17.62
C MET A 235 -14.23 8.73 17.56
N SER A 236 -13.16 8.76 18.36
CA SER A 236 -12.17 9.85 18.38
C SER A 236 -10.85 9.54 17.64
N ASP A 237 -10.53 8.29 17.30
CA ASP A 237 -9.32 7.96 16.53
C ASP A 237 -9.64 8.07 15.04
N ARG A 238 -9.83 9.30 14.59
CA ARG A 238 -10.34 9.59 13.24
C ARG A 238 -9.41 9.24 12.08
N ASN A 239 -8.19 8.73 12.30
CA ASN A 239 -7.26 8.55 11.18
C ASN A 239 -6.38 7.28 11.22
N MET A 240 -6.28 6.58 12.35
CA MET A 240 -5.45 5.38 12.49
C MET A 240 -6.11 4.55 13.55
N GLY A 241 -7.02 3.67 13.14
CA GLY A 241 -7.68 2.83 14.10
C GLY A 241 -6.68 1.84 14.72
N ASN A 242 -7.20 1.15 15.71
CA ASN A 242 -6.41 0.34 16.61
C ASN A 242 -6.73 -1.12 16.32
N VAL A 243 -6.02 -1.68 15.33
CA VAL A 243 -6.01 -3.13 15.08
C VAL A 243 -4.98 -3.80 15.99
N GLN A 244 -5.47 -4.66 16.87
CA GLN A 244 -4.65 -5.56 17.66
C GLN A 244 -4.65 -6.94 17.00
N ILE A 245 -3.47 -7.41 16.59
CA ILE A 245 -3.29 -8.76 16.06
C ILE A 245 -2.99 -9.67 17.24
N ARG A 246 -3.87 -10.64 17.53
CA ARG A 246 -3.71 -11.60 18.62
C ARG A 246 -3.36 -12.97 18.07
N PHE A 247 -2.33 -13.57 18.62
CA PHE A 247 -1.83 -14.88 18.22
C PHE A 247 -2.43 -15.98 19.08
N LYS A 248 -2.42 -17.21 18.55
CA LYS A 248 -2.93 -18.42 19.24
C LYS A 248 -2.20 -18.71 20.56
N ASN A 249 -0.96 -18.24 20.71
CA ASN A 249 -0.17 -18.36 21.94
C ASN A 249 -0.52 -17.29 23.01
N GLY A 250 -1.48 -16.39 22.75
CA GLY A 250 -1.86 -15.31 23.66
C GLY A 250 -1.01 -14.04 23.52
N GLU A 251 0.07 -14.06 22.75
CA GLU A 251 0.82 -12.85 22.37
C GLU A 251 -0.05 -11.92 21.53
N PHE A 252 0.23 -10.63 21.58
CA PHE A 252 -0.39 -9.69 20.66
C PHE A 252 0.60 -8.62 20.22
N ILE A 253 0.37 -8.09 19.03
CA ILE A 253 1.05 -6.90 18.52
C ILE A 253 0.01 -5.87 18.10
N GLN A 254 0.44 -4.61 18.06
CA GLN A 254 -0.42 -3.50 17.71
C GLN A 254 0.37 -2.50 16.86
N PRO A 255 0.40 -2.69 15.52
CA PRO A 255 1.05 -1.77 14.61
C PRO A 255 0.33 -0.42 14.64
N LYS A 256 0.92 0.58 15.30
CA LYS A 256 0.31 1.91 15.44
C LYS A 256 0.89 2.83 14.39
N MET A 257 0.02 3.49 13.64
CA MET A 257 0.42 4.56 12.70
C MET A 257 1.33 4.11 11.53
N LEU A 258 1.42 2.81 11.27
CA LEU A 258 2.23 2.26 10.18
C LEU A 258 1.43 2.08 8.89
N ILE A 259 0.21 1.56 9.04
CA ILE A 259 -0.67 1.15 7.95
C ILE A 259 -2.11 1.47 8.37
N HIS A 260 -2.97 1.78 7.40
CA HIS A 260 -4.39 1.99 7.66
C HIS A 260 -5.06 0.67 8.04
N ASP A 261 -6.03 0.70 8.96
CA ASP A 261 -6.65 -0.49 9.54
C ASP A 261 -7.25 -1.43 8.51
N MET A 262 -8.01 -0.87 7.57
CA MET A 262 -8.64 -1.67 6.53
C MET A 262 -7.60 -2.31 5.61
N ASP A 263 -6.52 -1.60 5.31
CA ASP A 263 -5.42 -2.13 4.50
C ASP A 263 -4.72 -3.27 5.25
N LEU A 264 -4.50 -3.11 6.57
CA LEU A 264 -3.91 -4.14 7.42
C LEU A 264 -4.81 -5.38 7.52
N ILE A 265 -6.11 -5.20 7.71
CA ILE A 265 -7.09 -6.30 7.73
C ILE A 265 -7.05 -7.06 6.40
N GLN A 266 -7.02 -6.34 5.26
CA GLN A 266 -6.94 -6.95 3.93
C GLN A 266 -5.64 -7.70 3.66
N LYS A 267 -4.57 -7.46 4.43
CA LYS A 267 -3.34 -8.27 4.35
C LYS A 267 -3.54 -9.70 4.84
N PHE A 268 -4.60 -9.99 5.58
CA PHE A 268 -4.90 -11.33 6.08
C PHE A 268 -5.93 -12.00 5.17
N PRO A 269 -5.55 -13.04 4.43
CA PRO A 269 -6.47 -13.76 3.55
C PRO A 269 -7.66 -14.38 4.30
N GLU A 270 -8.86 -14.27 3.73
CA GLU A 270 -10.11 -14.79 4.32
C GLU A 270 -10.09 -16.31 4.51
N ASN A 271 -9.39 -17.03 3.63
CA ASN A 271 -9.25 -18.49 3.68
C ASN A 271 -8.49 -18.99 4.92
N LEU A 272 -7.82 -18.11 5.68
CA LEU A 272 -7.19 -18.47 6.96
C LEU A 272 -8.21 -18.59 8.11
N GLY A 273 -9.46 -18.17 7.93
CA GLY A 273 -10.50 -18.25 8.95
C GLY A 273 -10.23 -17.39 10.20
N ILE A 274 -9.40 -16.33 10.05
CA ILE A 274 -9.07 -15.42 11.15
C ILE A 274 -10.31 -14.60 11.51
N LYS A 275 -10.70 -14.63 12.79
CA LYS A 275 -11.87 -13.90 13.27
C LYS A 275 -11.57 -12.41 13.37
N ILE A 276 -12.42 -11.57 12.78
CA ILE A 276 -12.37 -10.12 12.97
C ILE A 276 -13.37 -9.76 14.07
N ILE A 277 -12.89 -9.20 15.17
CA ILE A 277 -13.73 -8.81 16.31
C ILE A 277 -13.80 -7.29 16.38
N TYR A 278 -15.01 -6.77 16.47
CA TYR A 278 -15.31 -5.37 16.74
C TYR A 278 -15.75 -5.23 18.20
N PRO A 279 -14.80 -5.08 19.15
CA PRO A 279 -15.17 -4.96 20.56
C PRO A 279 -16.10 -3.75 20.76
N PRO A 280 -17.17 -3.90 21.56
CA PRO A 280 -18.12 -2.82 21.79
C PRO A 280 -17.42 -1.60 22.40
N ASN A 281 -17.76 -0.41 21.88
CA ASN A 281 -17.22 0.84 22.39
C ASN A 281 -17.57 0.97 23.88
N SER A 282 -16.54 0.96 24.73
CA SER A 282 -16.68 1.02 26.19
C SER A 282 -17.46 2.26 26.71
N LEU A 283 -17.65 3.27 25.86
CA LEU A 283 -18.47 4.44 26.15
C LEU A 283 -19.97 4.13 26.26
N PHE A 284 -20.49 3.08 25.60
CA PHE A 284 -21.92 2.71 25.70
C PHE A 284 -22.28 1.90 26.96
N LYS A 285 -21.29 1.35 27.69
CA LYS A 285 -21.56 0.61 28.94
C LYS A 285 -21.81 1.51 30.15
N ARG A 286 -21.49 2.81 30.08
CA ARG A 286 -21.69 3.75 31.20
C ARG A 286 -23.08 4.38 31.28
N SER A 287 -23.94 4.24 30.27
CA SER A 287 -25.29 4.81 30.30
C SER A 287 -26.41 3.83 30.69
N GLN A 288 -26.08 2.58 31.01
CA GLN A 288 -27.04 1.57 31.48
C GLN A 288 -26.77 1.13 32.94
N SER A 289 -25.89 1.83 33.65
CA SER A 289 -25.57 1.59 35.06
C SER A 289 -25.77 2.83 35.93
N ALA A 290 -26.60 3.78 35.47
CA ALA A 290 -27.09 4.92 36.24
C ALA A 290 -28.60 4.84 36.35
#